data_AF-A0A1W9S8G7-F1
#
_entry.id   AF-A0A1W9S8G7-F1
#
_cell.length_a   1.000
_cell.length_b   1.000
_cell.length_c   1.000
_cell.angle_alpha   90.00
_cell.angle_beta   90.00
_cell.angle_gamma   90.00
#
_symmetry.space_group_name_H-M   'P 1'
#
loop_
_entity.id
_entity.type
_entity.pdbx_description
1 polymer ?
#
loop_
_entity_poly.entity_id
_entity_poly.type
_entity_poly.pdbx_seq_one_letter_code
_entity_poly.pdbx_strand_id
1 'polypeptide(L)'
;MKEEVYNLIKKASYKERSLIGISSLLKINTEEEFQQLTKALDKLVKEGRIYRDKSGYYQTYSDKIIVKGKFDLKYKGYGFIIVDESEYPDIFIPRNLKNTAMDEDYCLVEITKQKGKDRFEGRIIKVLERHVTQIVGEYYDGQIFPKNYTNDLVFKLRKEDQKKVKNHQLVKAKIIRYGKTFIKECKLIQVLGNIDDKDIEIIEVIHRNNLISEFKKEELDFAREIPQTIDEEEIKNRVDLRSETIFTIDGEYTKDIDDAVSIYKNKKGNFVLGVHIADVSYYVTEGSVLDKCAYERGTSIYLANSVIPMLPIELSNGICSLNPGVDRFTISCEMEINNAGEVIKYDIFPSVIKSIHKMTYTNVNKIIEKDPETLKEYSDIADKVMLMNELQSILSSVREEMGSINFETIEPKIIYDNSGDIKELIIKERLQSEKLIEEFMLVANQVIATHVFGMKLPFIYRIHELPNQEKLNQILSLLEKFGKEKGIDDNLTQHNFQQILKNVEGTLYEKVITTLLLRTMSKARYSREDVGHYGLAFEHYT
;
A
#
# COMPACT_ATOMS: atom_id res chain seq x y z
N MET A 1 -40.85 19.27 -39.78
CA MET A 1 -41.58 18.38 -38.87
C MET A 1 -40.74 17.39 -38.05
N LYS A 2 -40.07 16.35 -38.58
CA LYS A 2 -39.38 15.35 -37.72
C LYS A 2 -38.26 15.92 -36.82
N GLU A 3 -37.31 16.67 -37.38
CA GLU A 3 -36.24 17.31 -36.57
C GLU A 3 -36.77 18.41 -35.66
N GLU A 4 -37.83 19.07 -36.07
CA GLU A 4 -38.52 20.11 -35.33
C GLU A 4 -39.21 19.54 -34.08
N VAL A 5 -39.91 18.41 -34.20
CA VAL A 5 -40.48 17.65 -33.08
C VAL A 5 -39.38 17.17 -32.12
N TYR A 6 -38.27 16.64 -32.65
CA TYR A 6 -37.14 16.21 -31.82
C TYR A 6 -36.52 17.36 -31.02
N ASN A 7 -36.26 18.50 -31.67
CA ASN A 7 -35.73 19.69 -31.01
C ASN A 7 -36.71 20.33 -30.02
N LEU A 8 -38.01 20.22 -30.29
CA LEU A 8 -39.05 20.69 -29.37
C LEU A 8 -39.12 19.82 -28.11
N ILE A 9 -39.05 18.49 -28.24
CA ILE A 9 -39.00 17.58 -27.07
C ILE A 9 -37.78 17.87 -26.19
N LYS A 10 -36.63 18.23 -26.78
CA LYS A 10 -35.44 18.65 -26.02
C LYS A 10 -35.67 19.91 -25.17
N LYS A 11 -36.43 20.87 -25.69
CA LYS A 11 -36.63 22.19 -25.05
C LYS A 11 -37.86 22.26 -24.15
N ALA A 12 -38.87 21.44 -24.41
CA ALA A 12 -40.13 21.44 -23.68
C ALA A 12 -39.99 20.92 -22.25
N SER A 13 -40.78 21.46 -21.32
CA SER A 13 -40.87 20.95 -19.95
C SER A 13 -41.56 19.59 -19.92
N TYR A 14 -41.35 18.81 -18.85
CA TYR A 14 -41.87 17.43 -18.76
C TYR A 14 -43.37 17.32 -19.06
N LYS A 15 -44.21 18.24 -18.53
CA LYS A 15 -45.66 18.21 -18.73
C LYS A 15 -46.09 18.47 -20.17
N GLU A 16 -45.25 19.16 -20.94
CA GLU A 16 -45.51 19.52 -22.34
C GLU A 16 -45.10 18.40 -23.31
N ARG A 17 -44.35 17.39 -22.85
CA ARG A 17 -43.86 16.26 -23.67
C ARG A 17 -44.91 15.16 -23.91
N SER A 18 -46.19 15.44 -23.67
CA SER A 18 -47.29 14.54 -24.04
C SER A 18 -47.67 14.75 -25.51
N LEU A 19 -48.37 13.78 -26.14
CA LEU A 19 -48.85 13.95 -27.52
C LEU A 19 -49.69 15.23 -27.69
N ILE A 20 -50.57 15.50 -26.71
CA ILE A 20 -51.43 16.68 -26.71
C ILE A 20 -50.61 17.96 -26.46
N GLY A 21 -49.67 17.92 -25.52
CA GLY A 21 -48.79 19.06 -25.24
C GLY A 21 -47.92 19.45 -26.43
N ILE A 22 -47.31 18.46 -27.10
CA ILE A 22 -46.51 18.67 -28.32
C ILE A 22 -47.37 19.22 -29.46
N SER A 23 -48.59 18.69 -29.64
CA SER A 23 -49.55 19.20 -30.63
C SER A 23 -49.91 20.66 -30.39
N SER A 24 -50.13 21.02 -29.12
CA SER A 24 -50.44 22.41 -28.72
C SER A 24 -49.27 23.35 -28.95
N LEU A 25 -48.04 22.93 -28.64
CA LEU A 25 -46.83 23.75 -28.82
C LEU A 25 -46.51 23.98 -30.30
N LEU A 26 -46.80 23.00 -31.17
CA LEU A 26 -46.64 23.11 -32.61
C LEU A 26 -47.80 23.82 -33.31
N LYS A 27 -48.83 24.25 -32.55
CA LYS A 27 -50.04 24.92 -33.07
C LYS A 27 -50.72 24.13 -34.22
N ILE A 28 -50.77 22.81 -34.07
CA ILE A 28 -51.41 21.93 -35.05
C ILE A 28 -52.92 22.09 -34.96
N ASN A 29 -53.57 22.46 -36.06
CA ASN A 29 -55.01 22.78 -36.09
C ASN A 29 -55.79 21.92 -37.10
N THR A 30 -55.10 21.10 -37.90
CA THR A 30 -55.73 20.23 -38.90
C THR A 30 -55.50 18.75 -38.61
N GLU A 31 -56.45 17.91 -39.04
CA GLU A 31 -56.36 16.45 -38.87
C GLU A 31 -55.16 15.86 -39.64
N GLU A 32 -54.84 16.43 -40.80
CA GLU A 32 -53.70 16.02 -41.62
C GLU A 32 -52.35 16.29 -40.92
N GLU A 33 -52.17 17.47 -40.32
CA GLU A 33 -50.98 17.82 -39.53
C GLU A 33 -50.85 16.92 -38.29
N PHE A 34 -51.95 16.56 -37.64
CA PHE A 34 -51.93 15.67 -36.47
C PHE A 34 -51.47 14.25 -36.85
N GLN A 35 -51.92 13.75 -38.02
CA GLN A 35 -51.43 12.49 -38.58
C GLN A 35 -49.95 12.55 -38.95
N GLN A 36 -49.46 13.69 -39.42
CA GLN A 36 -48.03 13.88 -39.68
C GLN A 36 -47.19 13.92 -38.38
N LEU A 37 -47.71 14.51 -37.29
CA LEU A 37 -47.05 14.52 -35.98
C LEU A 37 -46.90 13.11 -35.41
N THR A 38 -47.99 12.33 -35.42
CA THR A 38 -47.98 10.94 -34.93
C THR A 38 -47.00 10.08 -35.73
N LYS A 39 -47.02 10.18 -37.07
CA LYS A 39 -46.02 9.52 -37.93
C LYS A 39 -44.59 9.95 -37.62
N ALA A 40 -44.35 11.23 -37.33
CA ALA A 40 -43.01 11.74 -36.99
C ALA A 40 -42.52 11.22 -35.64
N LEU A 41 -43.39 11.18 -34.62
CA LEU A 41 -43.10 10.61 -33.30
C LEU A 41 -42.82 9.11 -33.37
N ASP A 42 -43.66 8.35 -34.07
CA ASP A 42 -43.46 6.90 -34.26
C ASP A 42 -42.15 6.61 -34.97
N LYS A 43 -41.80 7.41 -35.98
CA LYS A 43 -40.51 7.30 -36.68
C LYS A 43 -39.33 7.61 -35.76
N LEU A 44 -39.40 8.64 -34.92
CA LEU A 44 -38.35 8.97 -33.95
C LEU A 44 -38.20 7.91 -32.84
N VAL A 45 -39.30 7.28 -32.42
CA VAL A 45 -39.29 6.14 -31.48
C VAL A 45 -38.66 4.91 -32.13
N LYS A 46 -39.07 4.59 -33.37
CA LYS A 46 -38.54 3.45 -34.13
C LYS A 46 -37.04 3.59 -34.43
N GLU A 47 -36.57 4.82 -34.65
CA GLU A 47 -35.16 5.14 -34.83
C GLU A 47 -34.37 5.25 -33.52
N GLY A 48 -35.01 5.09 -32.35
CA GLY A 48 -34.33 5.13 -31.06
C GLY A 48 -33.80 6.51 -30.67
N ARG A 49 -34.30 7.60 -31.27
CA ARG A 49 -33.90 8.97 -30.91
C ARG A 49 -34.69 9.50 -29.72
N ILE A 50 -35.92 9.01 -29.52
CA ILE A 50 -36.77 9.28 -28.36
C ILE A 50 -37.39 7.98 -27.84
N TYR A 51 -37.84 7.97 -26.59
CA TYR A 51 -38.65 6.88 -26.04
C TYR A 51 -39.88 7.43 -25.33
N ARG A 52 -40.92 6.61 -25.20
CA ARG A 52 -42.11 6.92 -24.40
C ARG A 52 -41.96 6.29 -23.03
N ASP A 53 -42.00 7.09 -21.97
CA ASP A 53 -41.91 6.58 -20.60
C ASP A 53 -43.23 5.89 -20.15
N LYS A 54 -43.21 5.27 -18.97
CA LYS A 54 -44.37 4.55 -18.41
C LYS A 54 -45.58 5.46 -18.16
N SER A 55 -45.36 6.77 -18.06
CA SER A 55 -46.40 7.78 -17.84
C SER A 55 -46.91 8.38 -19.15
N GLY A 56 -46.39 7.93 -20.30
CA GLY A 56 -46.86 8.29 -21.62
C GLY A 56 -46.20 9.52 -22.25
N TYR A 57 -45.14 10.07 -21.63
CA TYR A 57 -44.41 11.26 -22.12
C TYR A 57 -43.21 10.86 -22.99
N TYR A 58 -42.93 11.66 -24.03
CA TYR A 58 -41.79 11.43 -24.93
C TYR A 58 -40.51 12.05 -24.36
N GLN A 59 -39.43 11.28 -24.34
CA GLN A 59 -38.15 11.67 -23.78
C GLN A 59 -37.03 11.45 -24.78
N THR A 60 -36.03 12.32 -24.77
CA THR A 60 -34.81 12.06 -25.55
C THR A 60 -33.83 11.19 -24.77
N TYR A 61 -32.98 10.46 -25.47
CA TYR A 61 -31.88 9.73 -24.84
C TYR A 61 -30.70 10.65 -24.43
N SER A 62 -30.69 11.92 -24.84
CA SER A 62 -29.59 12.85 -24.62
C SER A 62 -29.52 13.50 -23.23
N ASP A 63 -30.53 13.29 -22.37
CA ASP A 63 -30.61 13.97 -21.06
C ASP A 63 -29.97 13.15 -19.91
N LYS A 64 -29.39 11.98 -20.20
CA LYS A 64 -28.79 11.09 -19.19
C LYS A 64 -27.27 11.15 -19.27
N ILE A 65 -26.67 11.81 -18.29
CA ILE A 65 -25.22 11.75 -18.10
C ILE A 65 -24.91 10.42 -17.42
N ILE A 66 -24.13 9.59 -18.10
CA ILE A 66 -23.68 8.29 -17.59
C ILE A 66 -22.18 8.34 -17.46
N VAL A 67 -21.68 8.01 -16.29
CA VAL A 67 -20.24 7.95 -16.01
C VAL A 67 -19.86 6.58 -15.45
N LYS A 68 -18.56 6.33 -15.41
CA LYS A 68 -17.98 5.13 -14.80
C LYS A 68 -17.09 5.53 -13.63
N GLY A 69 -16.92 4.62 -12.69
CA GLY A 69 -16.05 4.84 -11.56
C GLY A 69 -16.13 3.75 -10.51
N LYS A 70 -15.25 3.85 -9.52
CA LYS A 70 -15.16 2.91 -8.39
C LYS A 70 -16.19 3.28 -7.32
N PHE A 71 -16.96 2.29 -6.84
CA PHE A 71 -17.93 2.50 -5.78
C PHE A 71 -17.28 2.41 -4.40
N ASP A 72 -17.32 3.51 -3.64
CA ASP A 72 -16.87 3.62 -2.26
C ASP A 72 -18.08 3.54 -1.32
N LEU A 73 -18.35 2.35 -0.80
CA LEU A 73 -19.50 2.06 0.06
C LEU A 73 -19.20 2.43 1.51
N LYS A 74 -20.05 3.27 2.11
CA LYS A 74 -19.96 3.65 3.52
C LYS A 74 -20.77 2.72 4.41
N TYR A 75 -20.37 2.62 5.68
CA TYR A 75 -21.00 1.76 6.69
C TYR A 75 -22.52 1.94 6.84
N LYS A 76 -23.03 3.17 6.64
CA LYS A 76 -24.47 3.46 6.69
C LYS A 76 -25.25 2.97 5.44
N GLY A 77 -24.58 2.35 4.48
CA GLY A 77 -25.15 1.72 3.29
C GLY A 77 -25.30 2.62 2.05
N TYR A 78 -25.07 3.93 2.18
CA TYR A 78 -24.85 4.83 1.02
C TYR A 78 -23.39 4.75 0.57
N GLY A 79 -23.06 5.30 -0.60
CA GLY A 79 -21.67 5.39 -1.03
C GLY A 79 -21.42 6.54 -1.99
N PHE A 80 -20.20 6.60 -2.51
CA PHE A 80 -19.80 7.54 -3.55
C PHE A 80 -19.23 6.78 -4.74
N ILE A 81 -19.30 7.38 -5.92
CA ILE A 81 -18.59 6.90 -7.10
C ILE A 81 -17.44 7.86 -7.34
N ILE A 82 -16.23 7.34 -7.19
CA ILE A 82 -15.00 8.02 -7.59
C ILE A 82 -14.90 7.83 -9.09
N VAL A 83 -15.16 8.90 -9.84
CA VAL A 83 -15.21 8.85 -11.31
C VAL A 83 -13.80 8.82 -11.89
N ASP A 84 -13.62 8.13 -13.01
CA ASP A 84 -12.30 8.03 -13.64
C ASP A 84 -11.90 9.33 -14.36
N GLU A 85 -12.91 10.08 -14.84
CA GLU A 85 -12.73 11.31 -15.60
C GLU A 85 -13.02 12.53 -14.72
N SER A 86 -12.06 13.44 -14.62
CA SER A 86 -12.10 14.61 -13.71
C SER A 86 -13.13 15.69 -14.09
N GLU A 87 -13.97 15.46 -15.10
CA GLU A 87 -15.05 16.39 -15.47
C GLU A 87 -16.15 16.44 -14.41
N TYR A 88 -16.27 15.42 -13.56
CA TYR A 88 -17.25 15.36 -12.49
C TYR A 88 -16.56 15.12 -11.14
N PRO A 89 -17.05 15.73 -10.05
CA PRO A 89 -16.64 15.34 -8.70
C PRO A 89 -17.33 14.01 -8.31
N ASP A 90 -16.93 13.45 -7.17
CA ASP A 90 -17.52 12.23 -6.64
C ASP A 90 -19.06 12.27 -6.57
N ILE A 91 -19.69 11.21 -7.07
CA ILE A 91 -21.15 11.15 -7.17
C ILE A 91 -21.72 10.40 -5.98
N PHE A 92 -22.57 11.05 -5.21
CA PHE A 92 -23.27 10.43 -4.09
C PHE A 92 -24.31 9.41 -4.57
N ILE A 93 -24.27 8.19 -4.02
CA ILE A 93 -25.22 7.11 -4.29
C ILE A 93 -26.02 6.81 -3.02
N PRO A 94 -27.33 7.11 -3.01
CA PRO A 94 -28.23 6.70 -1.93
C PRO A 94 -28.28 5.19 -1.72
N ARG A 95 -28.51 4.74 -0.48
CA ARG A 95 -28.56 3.31 -0.11
C ARG A 95 -29.53 2.48 -0.96
N ASN A 96 -30.66 3.06 -1.38
CA ASN A 96 -31.68 2.40 -2.19
C ASN A 96 -31.36 2.39 -3.70
N LEU A 97 -30.33 3.12 -4.15
CA LEU A 97 -29.96 3.28 -5.56
C LEU A 97 -28.62 2.62 -5.93
N LYS A 98 -27.99 1.88 -5.01
CA LYS A 98 -26.75 1.11 -5.28
C LYS A 98 -26.97 -0.21 -6.03
N ASN A 99 -28.22 -0.61 -6.24
CA ASN A 99 -28.58 -1.87 -6.90
C ASN A 99 -27.88 -3.07 -6.22
N THR A 100 -27.08 -3.85 -6.95
CA THR A 100 -26.34 -5.01 -6.43
C THR A 100 -24.87 -4.71 -6.11
N ALA A 101 -24.43 -3.45 -6.21
CA ALA A 101 -23.02 -3.11 -6.05
C ALA A 101 -22.55 -3.38 -4.62
N MET A 102 -21.36 -3.95 -4.52
CA MET A 102 -20.59 -4.11 -3.30
C MET A 102 -19.46 -3.08 -3.28
N ASP A 103 -18.86 -2.92 -2.11
CA ASP A 103 -17.73 -2.01 -1.96
C ASP A 103 -16.63 -2.31 -2.98
N GLU A 104 -16.05 -1.24 -3.51
CA GLU A 104 -15.02 -1.23 -4.53
C GLU A 104 -15.41 -1.79 -5.91
N ASP A 105 -16.67 -2.17 -6.14
CA ASP A 105 -17.14 -2.56 -7.47
C ASP A 105 -16.98 -1.41 -8.48
N TYR A 106 -16.52 -1.73 -9.68
CA TYR A 106 -16.45 -0.78 -10.77
C TYR A 106 -17.80 -0.69 -11.48
N CYS A 107 -18.40 0.50 -11.50
CA CYS A 107 -19.81 0.68 -11.77
C CYS A 107 -20.08 1.68 -12.89
N LEU A 108 -21.18 1.44 -13.61
CA LEU A 108 -21.79 2.39 -14.53
C LEU A 108 -22.94 3.11 -13.82
N VAL A 109 -22.91 4.44 -13.83
CA VAL A 109 -23.73 5.30 -12.98
C VAL A 109 -24.46 6.34 -13.81
N GLU A 110 -25.76 6.49 -13.58
CA GLU A 110 -26.55 7.58 -14.15
C GLU A 110 -26.66 8.71 -13.12
N ILE A 111 -26.26 9.93 -13.50
CA ILE A 111 -26.49 11.11 -12.70
C ILE A 111 -27.99 11.43 -12.73
N THR A 112 -28.60 11.47 -11.55
CA THR A 112 -30.06 11.67 -11.39
C THR A 112 -30.42 13.07 -10.94
N LYS A 113 -29.55 13.74 -10.18
CA LYS A 113 -29.74 15.11 -9.70
C LYS A 113 -28.40 15.81 -9.54
N GLN A 114 -28.42 17.13 -9.70
CA GLN A 114 -27.36 18.03 -9.30
C GLN A 114 -27.91 18.96 -8.21
N LYS A 115 -27.21 19.08 -7.08
CA LYS A 115 -27.56 19.95 -5.96
C LYS A 115 -26.45 20.97 -5.74
N GLY A 116 -26.60 22.17 -6.29
CA GLY A 116 -25.54 23.18 -6.29
C GLY A 116 -24.49 22.91 -7.37
N LYS A 117 -23.30 23.51 -7.26
CA LYS A 117 -22.27 23.41 -8.31
C LYS A 117 -21.59 22.03 -8.34
N ASP A 118 -21.23 21.50 -7.17
CA ASP A 118 -20.29 20.36 -7.06
C ASP A 118 -20.87 19.12 -6.36
N ARG A 119 -22.19 19.02 -6.17
CA ARG A 119 -22.80 17.81 -5.56
C ARG A 119 -23.74 17.12 -6.52
N PHE A 120 -23.36 15.92 -6.90
CA PHE A 120 -24.13 15.07 -7.81
C PHE A 120 -24.69 13.88 -7.04
N GLU A 121 -25.94 13.52 -7.35
CA GLU A 121 -26.63 12.33 -6.84
C GLU A 121 -26.90 11.39 -8.01
N GLY A 122 -26.46 10.14 -7.91
CA GLY A 122 -26.56 9.15 -8.97
C GLY A 122 -27.26 7.87 -8.56
N ARG A 123 -27.47 7.00 -9.55
CA ARG A 123 -27.89 5.61 -9.34
C ARG A 123 -27.02 4.64 -10.12
N ILE A 124 -26.71 3.49 -9.52
CA ILE A 124 -25.93 2.45 -10.17
C ILE A 124 -26.82 1.70 -11.15
N ILE A 125 -26.49 1.80 -12.43
CA ILE A 125 -27.18 1.11 -13.53
C ILE A 125 -26.71 -0.34 -13.58
N LYS A 126 -25.38 -0.52 -13.63
CA LYS A 126 -24.74 -1.82 -13.87
C LYS A 126 -23.39 -1.87 -13.16
N VAL A 127 -23.06 -3.03 -12.62
CA VAL A 127 -21.69 -3.34 -12.18
C VAL A 127 -20.94 -3.91 -13.37
N LEU A 128 -19.83 -3.27 -13.73
CA LEU A 128 -18.97 -3.64 -14.85
C LEU A 128 -17.98 -4.70 -14.41
N GLU A 129 -17.33 -4.47 -13.27
CA GLU A 129 -16.36 -5.39 -12.67
C GLU A 129 -16.64 -5.55 -11.18
N ARG A 130 -16.53 -6.79 -10.69
CA ARG A 130 -16.77 -7.13 -9.29
C ARG A 130 -15.46 -7.15 -8.55
N HIS A 131 -15.37 -6.39 -7.46
CA HIS A 131 -14.21 -6.45 -6.58
C HIS A 131 -14.34 -7.63 -5.60
N VAL A 132 -15.42 -7.63 -4.80
CA VAL A 132 -15.66 -8.68 -3.80
C VAL A 132 -16.23 -9.93 -4.49
N THR A 133 -15.37 -10.88 -4.86
CA THR A 133 -15.77 -12.14 -5.52
C THR A 133 -15.77 -13.36 -4.60
N GLN A 134 -15.05 -13.28 -3.49
CA GLN A 134 -14.90 -14.33 -2.50
C GLN A 134 -15.07 -13.75 -1.10
N ILE A 135 -15.52 -14.58 -0.17
CA ILE A 135 -15.66 -14.24 1.24
C ILE A 135 -15.05 -15.34 2.09
N VAL A 136 -14.53 -14.93 3.24
CA VAL A 136 -14.01 -15.80 4.28
C VAL A 136 -14.73 -15.45 5.57
N GLY A 137 -15.24 -16.46 6.27
CA GLY A 137 -15.94 -16.26 7.52
C GLY A 137 -16.35 -17.55 8.18
N GLU A 138 -16.84 -17.43 9.41
CA GLU A 138 -17.35 -18.56 10.17
C GLU A 138 -18.66 -19.06 9.56
N TYR A 139 -18.80 -20.37 9.40
CA TYR A 139 -20.04 -21.00 8.97
C TYR A 139 -20.91 -21.39 10.16
N TYR A 140 -22.19 -21.00 10.12
CA TYR A 140 -23.20 -21.46 11.07
C TYR A 140 -24.58 -21.49 10.41
N ASP A 141 -25.27 -22.63 10.51
CA ASP A 141 -26.66 -22.85 10.07
C ASP A 141 -26.95 -22.35 8.63
N GLY A 142 -26.10 -22.76 7.68
CA GLY A 142 -26.25 -22.43 6.27
C GLY A 142 -25.81 -21.01 5.88
N GLN A 143 -25.33 -20.21 6.84
CA GLN A 143 -24.83 -18.85 6.65
C GLN A 143 -23.32 -18.77 6.91
N ILE A 144 -22.69 -17.75 6.32
CA ILE A 144 -21.29 -17.42 6.51
C ILE A 144 -21.24 -16.01 7.11
N PHE A 145 -20.47 -15.85 8.17
CA PHE A 145 -20.30 -14.62 8.94
C PHE A 145 -18.90 -14.05 8.71
N PRO A 146 -18.68 -13.29 7.62
CA PRO A 146 -17.40 -12.64 7.36
C PRO A 146 -17.20 -11.40 8.24
N LYS A 147 -15.98 -11.18 8.72
CA LYS A 147 -15.60 -9.94 9.42
C LYS A 147 -15.65 -8.73 8.46
N ASN A 148 -15.84 -7.52 9.01
CA ASN A 148 -15.84 -6.24 8.30
C ASN A 148 -17.00 -5.98 7.31
N TYR A 149 -18.02 -6.84 7.29
CA TYR A 149 -19.25 -6.58 6.56
C TYR A 149 -20.34 -6.08 7.51
N THR A 150 -21.20 -5.21 7.00
CA THR A 150 -22.36 -4.72 7.73
C THR A 150 -23.37 -5.85 7.95
N ASN A 151 -24.03 -5.87 9.11
CA ASN A 151 -25.04 -6.88 9.48
C ASN A 151 -26.26 -6.93 8.53
N ASP A 152 -26.38 -5.99 7.59
CA ASP A 152 -27.43 -6.00 6.57
C ASP A 152 -27.08 -6.89 5.37
N LEU A 153 -25.91 -7.53 5.31
CA LEU A 153 -25.55 -8.51 4.29
C LEU A 153 -25.59 -9.92 4.87
N VAL A 154 -26.30 -10.81 4.19
CA VAL A 154 -26.39 -12.23 4.56
C VAL A 154 -25.72 -13.06 3.48
N PHE A 155 -24.64 -13.76 3.83
CA PHE A 155 -23.96 -14.67 2.91
C PHE A 155 -24.46 -16.09 3.16
N LYS A 156 -25.23 -16.64 2.23
CA LYS A 156 -25.84 -17.96 2.36
C LYS A 156 -25.09 -18.97 1.51
N LEU A 157 -24.62 -20.04 2.15
CA LEU A 157 -24.00 -21.16 1.43
C LEU A 157 -25.09 -21.98 0.73
N ARG A 158 -24.84 -22.42 -0.52
CA ARG A 158 -25.77 -23.29 -1.25
C ARG A 158 -26.04 -24.59 -0.48
N LYS A 159 -27.29 -25.07 -0.53
CA LYS A 159 -27.75 -26.28 0.19
C LYS A 159 -26.89 -27.52 -0.07
N GLU A 160 -26.35 -27.67 -1.28
CA GLU A 160 -25.47 -28.79 -1.65
C GLU A 160 -24.14 -28.77 -0.90
N ASP A 161 -23.59 -27.57 -0.68
CA ASP A 161 -22.32 -27.38 0.00
C ASP A 161 -22.47 -27.35 1.53
N GLN A 162 -23.64 -27.02 2.07
CA GLN A 162 -23.93 -27.06 3.50
C GLN A 162 -23.68 -28.44 4.13
N LYS A 163 -23.78 -29.52 3.35
CA LYS A 163 -23.49 -30.90 3.82
C LYS A 163 -22.00 -31.19 3.98
N LYS A 164 -21.13 -30.34 3.42
CA LYS A 164 -19.66 -30.50 3.43
C LYS A 164 -18.98 -29.70 4.54
N VAL A 165 -19.76 -28.91 5.29
CA VAL A 165 -19.26 -27.97 6.30
C VAL A 165 -20.00 -28.22 7.61
N LYS A 166 -19.28 -28.17 8.73
CA LYS A 166 -19.84 -28.21 10.08
C LYS A 166 -19.94 -26.80 10.65
N ASN A 167 -20.87 -26.58 11.58
CA ASN A 167 -20.95 -25.31 12.31
C ASN A 167 -19.61 -25.02 13.02
N HIS A 168 -19.28 -23.73 13.15
CA HIS A 168 -18.02 -23.24 13.73
C HIS A 168 -16.77 -23.67 12.94
N GLN A 169 -16.91 -23.76 11.61
CA GLN A 169 -15.78 -23.88 10.70
C GLN A 169 -15.56 -22.59 9.94
N LEU A 170 -14.29 -22.19 9.80
CA LEU A 170 -13.90 -21.11 8.92
C LEU A 170 -13.94 -21.62 7.47
N VAL A 171 -14.66 -20.91 6.60
CA VAL A 171 -14.80 -21.30 5.19
C VAL A 171 -14.45 -20.17 4.24
N LYS A 172 -13.84 -20.54 3.11
CA LYS A 172 -13.68 -19.68 1.94
C LYS A 172 -14.74 -20.04 0.91
N ALA A 173 -15.52 -19.06 0.45
CA ALA A 173 -16.60 -19.27 -0.49
C ALA A 173 -16.63 -18.22 -1.61
N LYS A 174 -17.04 -18.62 -2.81
CA LYS A 174 -17.24 -17.73 -3.97
C LYS A 174 -18.65 -17.17 -3.97
N ILE A 175 -18.81 -15.86 -4.12
CA ILE A 175 -20.12 -15.27 -4.36
C ILE A 175 -20.52 -15.55 -5.81
N ILE A 176 -21.68 -16.16 -5.97
CA ILE A 176 -22.21 -16.64 -7.25
C ILE A 176 -23.49 -15.89 -7.64
N ARG A 177 -24.14 -15.23 -6.68
CA ARG A 177 -25.32 -14.40 -6.93
C ARG A 177 -25.36 -13.21 -5.98
N TYR A 178 -25.22 -12.02 -6.55
CA TYR A 178 -25.21 -10.74 -5.85
C TYR A 178 -26.59 -10.11 -5.70
N GLY A 179 -27.66 -10.91 -5.59
CA GLY A 179 -29.06 -10.50 -5.80
C GLY A 179 -29.45 -9.13 -5.24
N LYS A 180 -30.51 -8.50 -5.78
CA LYS A 180 -31.03 -7.20 -5.30
C LYS A 180 -31.43 -7.21 -3.82
N THR A 181 -31.64 -8.41 -3.27
CA THR A 181 -31.84 -8.67 -1.84
C THR A 181 -30.54 -8.55 -1.05
N PHE A 182 -30.68 -8.38 0.26
CA PHE A 182 -29.59 -8.45 1.23
C PHE A 182 -28.83 -9.80 1.24
N ILE A 183 -29.47 -10.86 0.71
CA ILE A 183 -28.90 -12.21 0.63
C ILE A 183 -27.98 -12.35 -0.59
N LYS A 184 -26.76 -12.86 -0.36
CA LYS A 184 -25.76 -13.25 -1.36
C LYS A 184 -25.60 -14.76 -1.31
N GLU A 185 -25.84 -15.44 -2.44
CA GLU A 185 -25.59 -16.88 -2.50
C GLU A 185 -24.11 -17.14 -2.74
N CYS A 186 -23.57 -18.13 -2.02
CA CYS A 186 -22.17 -18.50 -2.05
C CYS A 186 -22.00 -19.99 -2.37
N LYS A 187 -20.94 -20.32 -3.11
CA LYS A 187 -20.48 -21.70 -3.36
C LYS A 187 -19.21 -21.95 -2.56
N LEU A 188 -19.12 -23.08 -1.87
CA LEU A 188 -17.92 -23.43 -1.10
C LEU A 188 -16.72 -23.55 -2.03
N ILE A 189 -15.60 -22.95 -1.65
CA ILE A 189 -14.28 -23.18 -2.27
C ILE A 189 -13.52 -24.19 -1.41
N GLN A 190 -13.36 -23.88 -0.12
CA GLN A 190 -12.53 -24.64 0.81
C GLN A 190 -13.01 -24.46 2.25
N VAL A 191 -12.87 -25.50 3.07
CA VAL A 191 -12.94 -25.43 4.53
C VAL A 191 -11.52 -25.22 5.05
N LEU A 192 -11.30 -24.15 5.81
CA LEU A 192 -9.98 -23.71 6.25
C LEU A 192 -9.59 -24.29 7.62
N GLY A 193 -10.56 -24.55 8.48
CA GLY A 193 -10.34 -25.08 9.83
C GLY A 193 -11.56 -24.88 10.72
N ASN A 194 -11.45 -25.26 11.99
CA ASN A 194 -12.42 -24.92 13.04
C ASN A 194 -12.02 -23.58 13.70
N ILE A 195 -12.97 -22.84 14.25
CA ILE A 195 -12.64 -21.54 14.87
C ILE A 195 -11.77 -21.66 16.13
N ASP A 196 -11.71 -22.85 16.73
CA ASP A 196 -10.87 -23.13 17.90
C ASP A 196 -9.49 -23.69 17.52
N ASP A 197 -9.21 -23.87 16.22
CA ASP A 197 -7.90 -24.32 15.76
C ASP A 197 -6.85 -23.22 16.01
N LYS A 198 -5.64 -23.62 16.41
CA LYS A 198 -4.53 -22.69 16.61
C LYS A 198 -4.22 -21.92 15.31
N ASP A 199 -3.93 -20.63 15.44
CA ASP A 199 -3.57 -19.71 14.34
C ASP A 199 -4.69 -19.50 13.29
N ILE A 200 -5.94 -19.86 13.57
CA ILE A 200 -7.05 -19.72 12.61
C ILE A 200 -7.30 -18.26 12.21
N GLU A 201 -7.05 -17.29 13.09
CA GLU A 201 -7.16 -15.86 12.78
C GLU A 201 -6.14 -15.43 11.72
N ILE A 202 -4.95 -16.03 11.74
CA ILE A 202 -3.90 -15.76 10.75
C ILE A 202 -4.32 -16.33 9.41
N ILE A 203 -4.81 -17.57 9.38
CA ILE A 203 -5.37 -18.22 8.18
C ILE A 203 -6.52 -17.38 7.61
N GLU A 204 -7.41 -16.85 8.47
CA GLU A 204 -8.48 -15.95 8.06
C GLU A 204 -7.93 -14.70 7.35
N VAL A 205 -6.93 -14.02 7.95
CA VAL A 205 -6.31 -12.81 7.38
C VAL A 205 -5.66 -13.11 6.03
N ILE A 206 -4.94 -14.22 5.90
CA ILE A 206 -4.31 -14.66 4.65
C ILE A 206 -5.36 -14.82 3.55
N HIS A 207 -6.39 -15.60 3.79
CA HIS A 207 -7.40 -15.89 2.78
C HIS A 207 -8.33 -14.71 2.49
N ARG A 208 -8.61 -13.85 3.49
CA ARG A 208 -9.47 -12.67 3.33
C ARG A 208 -8.81 -11.60 2.46
N ASN A 209 -7.50 -11.41 2.60
CA ASN A 209 -6.74 -10.47 1.77
C ASN A 209 -6.20 -11.10 0.48
N ASN A 210 -6.53 -12.38 0.21
CA ASN A 210 -6.03 -13.16 -0.92
C ASN A 210 -4.49 -13.13 -1.03
N LEU A 211 -3.81 -13.25 0.12
CA LEU A 211 -2.35 -13.32 0.15
C LEU A 211 -1.89 -14.65 -0.44
N ILE A 212 -0.86 -14.60 -1.28
CA ILE A 212 -0.27 -15.79 -1.92
C ILE A 212 0.67 -16.43 -0.91
N SER A 213 0.18 -17.39 -0.12
CA SER A 213 0.97 -18.05 0.93
C SER A 213 1.78 -19.24 0.42
N GLU A 214 1.26 -20.01 -0.53
CA GLU A 214 1.88 -21.27 -0.99
C GLU A 214 2.69 -21.07 -2.27
N PHE A 215 3.89 -21.68 -2.32
CA PHE A 215 4.66 -21.78 -3.55
C PHE A 215 4.13 -22.91 -4.42
N LYS A 216 4.08 -22.68 -5.74
CA LYS A 216 3.78 -23.72 -6.71
C LYS A 216 4.92 -24.74 -6.73
N LYS A 217 4.61 -25.98 -7.09
CA LYS A 217 5.61 -27.05 -7.16
C LYS A 217 6.79 -26.70 -8.06
N GLU A 218 6.52 -26.10 -9.22
CA GLU A 218 7.55 -25.64 -10.17
C GLU A 218 8.48 -24.58 -9.56
N GLU A 219 7.96 -23.67 -8.73
CA GLU A 219 8.75 -22.62 -8.05
C GLU A 219 9.70 -23.24 -7.02
N LEU A 220 9.24 -24.24 -6.25
CA LEU A 220 10.06 -24.97 -5.29
C LEU A 220 11.09 -25.87 -5.97
N ASP A 221 10.71 -26.56 -7.03
CA ASP A 221 11.61 -27.45 -7.77
C ASP A 221 12.74 -26.62 -8.41
N PHE A 222 12.42 -25.48 -9.03
CA PHE A 222 13.43 -24.56 -9.56
C PHE A 222 14.36 -24.02 -8.46
N ALA A 223 13.82 -23.61 -7.31
CA ALA A 223 14.64 -23.11 -6.20
C ALA A 223 15.63 -24.14 -5.65
N ARG A 224 15.25 -25.43 -5.63
CA ARG A 224 16.13 -26.54 -5.18
C ARG A 224 17.24 -26.87 -6.16
N GLU A 225 17.09 -26.52 -7.43
CA GLU A 225 18.14 -26.69 -8.44
C GLU A 225 19.25 -25.64 -8.32
N ILE A 226 19.00 -24.52 -7.63
CA ILE A 226 20.00 -23.47 -7.43
C ILE A 226 21.08 -23.94 -6.44
N PRO A 227 22.37 -23.91 -6.83
CA PRO A 227 23.47 -24.26 -5.95
C PRO A 227 23.48 -23.41 -4.67
N GLN A 228 23.76 -24.05 -3.53
CA GLN A 228 23.87 -23.40 -2.22
C GLN A 228 25.28 -22.89 -1.90
N THR A 229 26.17 -22.95 -2.88
CA THR A 229 27.53 -22.39 -2.87
C THR A 229 27.69 -21.52 -4.09
N ILE A 230 28.47 -20.45 -3.96
CA ILE A 230 28.75 -19.55 -5.08
C ILE A 230 29.55 -20.27 -6.19
N ASP A 231 29.44 -19.77 -7.41
CA ASP A 231 30.26 -20.22 -8.55
C ASP A 231 31.65 -19.59 -8.47
N GLU A 232 32.70 -20.41 -8.39
CA GLU A 232 34.09 -19.93 -8.32
C GLU A 232 34.54 -19.18 -9.58
N GLU A 233 33.98 -19.51 -10.75
CA GLU A 233 34.34 -18.83 -11.99
C GLU A 233 33.80 -17.40 -12.03
N GLU A 234 32.66 -17.17 -11.39
CA GLU A 234 32.02 -15.85 -11.32
C GLU A 234 32.74 -14.89 -10.35
N ILE A 235 33.55 -15.41 -9.42
CA ILE A 235 34.38 -14.59 -8.53
C ILE A 235 35.31 -13.67 -9.34
N LYS A 236 35.78 -14.12 -10.51
CA LYS A 236 36.72 -13.36 -11.36
C LYS A 236 36.11 -12.07 -11.93
N ASN A 237 34.78 -12.00 -12.00
CA ASN A 237 34.03 -10.85 -12.52
C ASN A 237 33.62 -9.86 -11.42
N ARG A 238 33.98 -10.13 -10.16
CA ARG A 238 33.53 -9.41 -8.96
C ARG A 238 34.71 -8.88 -8.18
N VAL A 239 34.49 -7.80 -7.44
CA VAL A 239 35.49 -7.32 -6.48
C VAL A 239 35.56 -8.29 -5.31
N ASP A 240 36.74 -8.79 -4.98
CA ASP A 240 36.94 -9.70 -3.85
C ASP A 240 37.16 -8.91 -2.55
N LEU A 241 36.17 -8.96 -1.67
CA LEU A 241 36.19 -8.30 -0.36
C LEU A 241 36.24 -9.32 0.79
N ARG A 242 36.53 -10.60 0.52
CA ARG A 242 36.52 -11.66 1.54
C ARG A 242 37.58 -11.49 2.63
N SER A 243 38.60 -10.66 2.39
CA SER A 243 39.62 -10.30 3.39
C SER A 243 39.22 -9.13 4.29
N GLU A 244 38.15 -8.40 3.95
CA GLU A 244 37.71 -7.24 4.70
C GLU A 244 36.89 -7.62 5.94
N THR A 245 36.90 -6.75 6.94
CA THR A 245 36.08 -6.92 8.16
C THR A 245 34.63 -6.53 7.88
N ILE A 246 33.85 -7.48 7.36
CA ILE A 246 32.43 -7.32 7.00
C ILE A 246 31.57 -8.18 7.93
N PHE A 247 30.48 -7.63 8.46
CA PHE A 247 29.54 -8.35 9.32
C PHE A 247 28.10 -7.86 9.14
N THR A 248 27.12 -8.63 9.60
CA THR A 248 25.69 -8.28 9.52
C THR A 248 25.17 -7.89 10.90
N ILE A 249 24.09 -7.10 10.97
CA ILE A 249 23.46 -6.69 12.23
C ILE A 249 21.94 -6.79 12.08
N ASP A 250 21.33 -7.76 12.75
CA ASP A 250 19.92 -8.09 12.55
C ASP A 250 19.17 -8.33 13.87
N GLY A 251 17.88 -8.63 13.78
CA GLY A 251 17.13 -9.19 14.90
C GLY A 251 17.60 -10.61 15.24
N GLU A 252 17.46 -11.02 16.50
CA GLU A 252 17.93 -12.33 16.99
C GLU A 252 17.40 -13.51 16.16
N TYR A 253 16.17 -13.38 15.66
CA TYR A 253 15.45 -14.44 14.93
C TYR A 253 15.48 -14.28 13.41
N THR A 254 16.12 -13.24 12.88
CA THR A 254 16.25 -13.01 11.44
C THR A 254 17.05 -14.15 10.79
N LYS A 255 16.60 -14.64 9.63
CA LYS A 255 17.27 -15.71 8.88
C LYS A 255 17.57 -15.32 7.44
N ASP A 256 16.72 -14.49 6.88
CA ASP A 256 16.85 -13.70 5.67
C ASP A 256 17.68 -12.45 5.98
N ILE A 257 19.00 -12.57 5.79
CA ILE A 257 19.96 -11.48 6.06
C ILE A 257 20.37 -10.88 4.73
N ASP A 258 19.84 -9.71 4.41
CA ASP A 258 19.97 -9.10 3.10
C ASP A 258 21.16 -8.13 3.00
N ASP A 259 21.57 -7.55 4.12
CA ASP A 259 22.62 -6.53 4.17
C ASP A 259 23.76 -6.88 5.13
N ALA A 260 24.97 -6.45 4.74
CA ALA A 260 26.17 -6.48 5.56
C ALA A 260 26.88 -5.13 5.48
N VAL A 261 27.66 -4.81 6.50
CA VAL A 261 28.34 -3.52 6.62
C VAL A 261 29.83 -3.68 6.90
N SER A 262 30.61 -2.72 6.41
CA SER A 262 32.01 -2.53 6.77
C SER A 262 32.32 -1.05 6.96
N ILE A 263 33.29 -0.74 7.82
CA ILE A 263 33.70 0.65 8.03
C ILE A 263 35.18 0.77 8.36
N TYR A 264 35.82 1.85 7.92
CA TYR A 264 37.12 2.29 8.42
C TYR A 264 37.31 3.81 8.22
N LYS A 265 38.33 4.40 8.86
CA LYS A 265 38.78 5.77 8.55
C LYS A 265 39.95 5.73 7.59
N ASN A 266 39.87 6.46 6.49
CA ASN A 266 40.96 6.56 5.52
C ASN A 266 42.07 7.50 6.01
N LYS A 267 43.15 7.65 5.22
CA LYS A 267 44.30 8.51 5.58
C LYS A 267 43.95 10.00 5.77
N LYS A 268 42.82 10.47 5.22
CA LYS A 268 42.33 11.85 5.38
C LYS A 268 41.45 12.01 6.63
N GLY A 269 41.15 10.92 7.33
CA GLY A 269 40.24 10.90 8.48
C GLY A 269 38.76 10.83 8.09
N ASN A 270 38.43 10.64 6.81
CA ASN A 270 37.06 10.41 6.36
C ASN A 270 36.65 8.97 6.65
N PHE A 271 35.36 8.76 6.90
CA PHE A 271 34.79 7.43 6.99
C PHE A 271 34.69 6.82 5.60
N VAL A 272 34.95 5.52 5.49
CA VAL A 272 34.63 4.71 4.33
C VAL A 272 33.66 3.66 4.81
N LEU A 273 32.40 3.79 4.39
CA LEU A 273 31.29 2.91 4.73
C LEU A 273 30.98 2.01 3.53
N GLY A 274 31.09 0.70 3.70
CA GLY A 274 30.61 -0.28 2.74
C GLY A 274 29.25 -0.82 3.16
N VAL A 275 28.27 -0.72 2.27
CA VAL A 275 26.97 -1.40 2.38
C VAL A 275 26.91 -2.48 1.31
N HIS A 276 26.76 -3.73 1.71
CA HIS A 276 26.84 -4.90 0.85
C HIS A 276 25.49 -5.61 0.86
N ILE A 277 24.73 -5.51 -0.24
CA ILE A 277 23.38 -6.10 -0.36
C ILE A 277 23.47 -7.42 -1.11
N ALA A 278 22.80 -8.46 -0.62
CA ALA A 278 22.68 -9.74 -1.30
C ALA A 278 22.34 -9.59 -2.79
N ASP A 279 23.12 -10.24 -3.66
CA ASP A 279 22.88 -10.19 -5.10
C ASP A 279 21.77 -11.18 -5.51
N VAL A 280 20.55 -10.86 -5.10
CA VAL A 280 19.36 -11.66 -5.42
C VAL A 280 19.15 -11.75 -6.94
N SER A 281 19.50 -10.70 -7.68
CA SER A 281 19.30 -10.61 -9.13
C SER A 281 20.13 -11.62 -9.93
N TYR A 282 21.27 -12.06 -9.37
CA TYR A 282 22.08 -13.13 -9.94
C TYR A 282 21.34 -14.48 -9.95
N TYR A 283 20.56 -14.78 -8.90
CA TYR A 283 19.82 -16.04 -8.77
C TYR A 283 18.40 -15.97 -9.32
N VAL A 284 17.78 -14.78 -9.28
CA VAL A 284 16.42 -14.53 -9.74
C VAL A 284 16.49 -13.67 -11.00
N THR A 285 16.73 -14.32 -12.13
CA THR A 285 16.92 -13.65 -13.43
C THR A 285 15.59 -13.28 -14.10
N GLU A 286 15.58 -12.20 -14.88
CA GLU A 286 14.39 -11.69 -15.57
C GLU A 286 13.70 -12.78 -16.40
N GLY A 287 12.38 -12.93 -16.21
CA GLY A 287 11.55 -13.88 -16.92
C GLY A 287 11.60 -15.32 -16.39
N SER A 288 12.47 -15.61 -15.42
CA SER A 288 12.57 -16.91 -14.75
C SER A 288 11.29 -17.28 -13.98
N VAL A 289 11.20 -18.54 -13.54
CA VAL A 289 10.09 -19.02 -12.70
C VAL A 289 10.03 -18.23 -11.39
N LEU A 290 11.19 -17.98 -10.76
CA LEU A 290 11.28 -17.25 -9.51
C LEU A 290 11.00 -15.76 -9.67
N ASP A 291 11.40 -15.14 -10.79
CA ASP A 291 11.09 -13.73 -11.07
C ASP A 291 9.58 -13.49 -11.14
N LYS A 292 8.87 -14.32 -11.91
CA LYS A 292 7.40 -14.25 -11.99
C LYS A 292 6.73 -14.48 -10.63
N CYS A 293 7.24 -15.44 -9.86
CA CYS A 293 6.75 -15.70 -8.51
C CYS A 293 6.98 -14.51 -7.57
N ALA A 294 8.17 -13.93 -7.56
CA ALA A 294 8.52 -12.77 -6.77
C ALA A 294 7.67 -11.55 -7.17
N TYR A 295 7.47 -11.34 -8.47
CA TYR A 295 6.63 -10.28 -9.01
C TYR A 295 5.15 -10.43 -8.59
N GLU A 296 4.59 -11.64 -8.64
CA GLU A 296 3.22 -11.92 -8.18
C GLU A 296 3.04 -11.65 -6.68
N ARG A 297 4.08 -11.90 -5.87
CA ARG A 297 4.07 -11.71 -4.41
C ARG A 297 4.36 -10.26 -4.00
N GLY A 298 5.23 -9.57 -4.73
CA GLY A 298 5.64 -8.18 -4.53
C GLY A 298 6.52 -7.92 -3.30
N THR A 299 6.24 -8.54 -2.15
CA THR A 299 7.04 -8.39 -0.92
C THR A 299 6.80 -9.57 0.04
N SER A 300 7.72 -9.78 0.98
CA SER A 300 7.50 -10.68 2.13
C SER A 300 6.46 -10.06 3.06
N ILE A 301 5.53 -10.88 3.57
CA ILE A 301 4.48 -10.44 4.48
C ILE A 301 4.76 -11.00 5.88
N TYR A 302 5.14 -10.11 6.78
CA TYR A 302 5.39 -10.43 8.19
C TYR A 302 4.06 -10.39 8.96
N LEU A 303 3.63 -11.56 9.43
CA LEU A 303 2.47 -11.76 10.30
C LEU A 303 2.93 -11.84 11.76
N ALA A 304 1.99 -11.95 12.69
CA ALA A 304 2.28 -11.85 14.12
C ALA A 304 3.32 -12.89 14.62
N ASN A 305 3.25 -14.13 14.14
CA ASN A 305 4.16 -15.22 14.49
C ASN A 305 4.72 -16.01 13.27
N SER A 306 4.49 -15.51 12.06
CA SER A 306 4.85 -16.20 10.82
C SER A 306 5.21 -15.22 9.72
N VAL A 307 5.88 -15.70 8.68
CA VAL A 307 6.25 -14.91 7.51
C VAL A 307 5.77 -15.65 6.27
N ILE A 308 5.12 -14.93 5.36
CA ILE A 308 4.91 -15.39 3.98
C ILE A 308 6.06 -14.80 3.16
N PRO A 309 7.08 -15.59 2.80
CA PRO A 309 8.25 -15.02 2.14
C PRO A 309 7.96 -14.73 0.67
N MET A 310 8.65 -13.73 0.13
CA MET A 310 8.62 -13.41 -1.31
C MET A 310 9.31 -14.50 -2.13
N LEU A 311 10.42 -15.05 -1.61
CA LEU A 311 11.24 -16.08 -2.25
C LEU A 311 11.21 -17.38 -1.45
N PRO A 312 11.42 -18.54 -2.10
CA PRO A 312 11.60 -19.81 -1.39
C PRO A 312 12.76 -19.78 -0.39
N ILE A 313 12.66 -20.59 0.66
CA ILE A 313 13.61 -20.61 1.80
C ILE A 313 15.02 -20.98 1.35
N GLU A 314 15.13 -21.81 0.30
CA GLU A 314 16.39 -22.18 -0.34
C GLU A 314 17.19 -20.97 -0.86
N LEU A 315 16.50 -19.87 -1.21
CA LEU A 315 17.15 -18.61 -1.55
C LEU A 315 17.23 -17.69 -0.33
N SER A 316 16.07 -17.37 0.27
CA SER A 316 15.98 -16.31 1.28
C SER A 316 16.86 -16.58 2.51
N ASN A 317 16.92 -17.83 2.98
CA ASN A 317 17.72 -18.22 4.15
C ASN A 317 19.02 -18.94 3.74
N GLY A 318 19.15 -19.25 2.45
CA GLY A 318 20.23 -20.05 1.89
C GLY A 318 21.27 -19.20 1.18
N ILE A 319 21.25 -19.24 -0.16
CA ILE A 319 22.28 -18.63 -1.00
C ILE A 319 22.20 -17.09 -1.08
N CYS A 320 21.02 -16.49 -0.88
CA CYS A 320 20.89 -15.03 -0.83
C CYS A 320 21.13 -14.46 0.57
N SER A 321 20.99 -15.24 1.64
CA SER A 321 21.30 -14.77 3.00
C SER A 321 22.82 -14.67 3.20
N LEU A 322 23.25 -13.51 3.72
CA LEU A 322 24.65 -13.18 4.05
C LEU A 322 25.14 -13.86 5.34
N ASN A 323 24.95 -15.18 5.40
CA ASN A 323 25.31 -16.03 6.52
C ASN A 323 26.82 -15.91 6.89
N PRO A 324 27.17 -15.99 8.18
CA PRO A 324 28.56 -15.86 8.62
C PRO A 324 29.40 -17.06 8.19
N GLY A 325 30.67 -16.81 7.85
CA GLY A 325 31.67 -17.82 7.56
C GLY A 325 31.57 -18.46 6.16
N VAL A 326 30.65 -18.00 5.32
CA VAL A 326 30.46 -18.51 3.94
C VAL A 326 30.55 -17.39 2.91
N ASP A 327 31.04 -17.73 1.72
CA ASP A 327 31.20 -16.76 0.64
C ASP A 327 29.84 -16.46 0.00
N ARG A 328 29.58 -15.18 -0.27
CA ARG A 328 28.31 -14.68 -0.82
C ARG A 328 28.54 -13.57 -1.84
N PHE A 329 27.73 -13.58 -2.90
CA PHE A 329 27.68 -12.50 -3.88
C PHE A 329 26.82 -11.35 -3.38
N THR A 330 27.33 -10.14 -3.55
CA THR A 330 26.61 -8.91 -3.20
C THR A 330 26.75 -7.87 -4.32
N ILE A 331 25.85 -6.90 -4.30
CA ILE A 331 26.04 -5.61 -4.92
C ILE A 331 26.44 -4.66 -3.80
N SER A 332 27.63 -4.08 -3.90
CA SER A 332 28.22 -3.23 -2.86
C SER A 332 28.15 -1.75 -3.26
N CYS A 333 27.83 -0.91 -2.29
CA CYS A 333 27.96 0.54 -2.34
C CYS A 333 29.00 0.97 -1.30
N GLU A 334 30.18 1.39 -1.75
CA GLU A 334 31.22 1.94 -0.89
C GLU A 334 31.18 3.47 -0.97
N MET A 335 31.09 4.13 0.20
CA MET A 335 30.92 5.58 0.32
C MET A 335 32.02 6.18 1.19
N GLU A 336 32.75 7.15 0.66
CA GLU A 336 33.63 8.02 1.45
C GLU A 336 32.81 9.20 1.98
N ILE A 337 32.69 9.27 3.31
CA ILE A 337 31.88 10.26 4.02
C ILE A 337 32.79 11.12 4.90
N ASN A 338 32.70 12.44 4.73
CA ASN A 338 33.50 13.37 5.51
C ASN A 338 32.93 13.55 6.94
N ASN A 339 33.66 14.28 7.80
CA ASN A 339 33.21 14.52 9.18
C ASN A 339 31.97 15.45 9.29
N ALA A 340 31.52 16.05 8.19
CA ALA A 340 30.26 16.79 8.11
C ALA A 340 29.08 15.90 7.66
N GLY A 341 29.30 14.60 7.44
CA GLY A 341 28.27 13.65 7.01
C GLY A 341 27.96 13.71 5.51
N GLU A 342 28.76 14.41 4.70
CA GLU A 342 28.57 14.49 3.26
C GLU A 342 29.27 13.32 2.55
N VAL A 343 28.56 12.65 1.65
CA VAL A 343 29.14 11.65 0.75
C VAL A 343 29.95 12.38 -0.34
N ILE A 344 31.28 12.31 -0.26
CA ILE A 344 32.18 13.02 -1.18
C ILE A 344 32.65 12.15 -2.35
N LYS A 345 32.59 10.84 -2.21
CA LYS A 345 32.90 9.86 -3.25
C LYS A 345 32.12 8.58 -2.96
N TYR A 346 31.68 7.88 -4.00
CA TYR A 346 31.13 6.55 -3.88
C TYR A 346 31.48 5.69 -5.09
N ASP A 347 31.45 4.38 -4.92
CA ASP A 347 31.59 3.37 -5.97
C ASP A 347 30.52 2.28 -5.77
N ILE A 348 29.82 1.88 -6.83
CA ILE A 348 28.79 0.84 -6.82
C ILE A 348 29.26 -0.30 -7.72
N PHE A 349 29.37 -1.52 -7.18
CA PHE A 349 29.94 -2.65 -7.93
C PHE A 349 29.49 -4.02 -7.41
N PRO A 350 29.42 -5.05 -8.28
CA PRO A 350 29.30 -6.44 -7.86
C PRO A 350 30.54 -6.91 -7.08
N SER A 351 30.35 -7.61 -5.98
CA SER A 351 31.43 -8.11 -5.14
C SER A 351 31.15 -9.51 -4.59
N VAL A 352 32.18 -10.12 -4.01
CA VAL A 352 32.09 -11.31 -3.17
C VAL A 352 32.58 -10.96 -1.77
N ILE A 353 31.79 -11.33 -0.76
CA ILE A 353 32.09 -11.08 0.65
C ILE A 353 32.11 -12.40 1.42
N LYS A 354 32.69 -12.33 2.63
CA LYS A 354 32.56 -13.38 3.64
C LYS A 354 32.30 -12.73 4.99
N SER A 355 31.03 -12.72 5.41
CA SER A 355 30.65 -12.13 6.70
C SER A 355 31.37 -12.88 7.83
N ILE A 356 32.03 -12.15 8.73
CA ILE A 356 32.76 -12.77 9.84
C ILE A 356 31.87 -13.04 11.06
N HIS A 357 30.82 -12.25 11.24
CA HIS A 357 29.86 -12.35 12.34
C HIS A 357 28.44 -12.08 11.88
N LYS A 358 27.49 -12.79 12.48
CA LYS A 358 26.08 -12.39 12.51
C LYS A 358 25.82 -11.70 13.84
N MET A 359 25.81 -10.37 13.84
CA MET A 359 25.53 -9.61 15.04
C MET A 359 24.03 -9.44 15.26
N THR A 360 23.65 -9.24 16.52
CA THR A 360 22.29 -8.83 16.87
C THR A 360 22.29 -7.37 17.32
N TYR A 361 21.15 -6.68 17.13
CA TYR A 361 20.95 -5.35 17.68
C TYR A 361 21.28 -5.29 19.18
N THR A 362 20.86 -6.31 19.95
CA THR A 362 21.19 -6.45 21.37
C THR A 362 22.70 -6.44 21.63
N ASN A 363 23.48 -7.24 20.90
CA ASN A 363 24.93 -7.34 21.11
C ASN A 363 25.65 -6.06 20.67
N VAL A 364 25.19 -5.40 19.60
CA VAL A 364 25.76 -4.13 19.15
C VAL A 364 25.50 -3.02 20.18
N ASN A 365 24.29 -2.93 20.74
CA ASN A 365 24.00 -1.98 21.82
C ASN A 365 24.91 -2.23 23.04
N LYS A 366 25.11 -3.50 23.45
CA LYS A 366 26.04 -3.84 24.54
C LYS A 366 27.48 -3.41 24.26
N ILE A 367 27.95 -3.53 23.01
CA ILE A 367 29.28 -3.02 22.62
C ILE A 367 29.34 -1.50 22.77
N ILE A 368 28.31 -0.78 22.30
CA ILE A 368 28.22 0.69 22.42
C ILE A 368 28.20 1.13 23.89
N GLU A 369 27.50 0.39 24.75
CA GLU A 369 27.44 0.58 26.21
C GLU A 369 28.73 0.14 26.93
N LYS A 370 29.68 -0.43 26.21
CA LYS A 370 30.98 -0.93 26.69
C LYS A 370 30.85 -2.07 27.71
N ASP A 371 29.91 -2.99 27.48
CA ASP A 371 29.79 -4.21 28.26
C ASP A 371 31.09 -5.06 28.17
N PRO A 372 31.77 -5.36 29.29
CA PRO A 372 33.09 -6.01 29.27
C PRO A 372 33.08 -7.42 28.66
N GLU A 373 32.01 -8.20 28.86
CA GLU A 373 31.92 -9.57 28.33
C GLU A 373 31.75 -9.55 26.82
N THR A 374 30.81 -8.73 26.32
CA THR A 374 30.54 -8.58 24.89
C THR A 374 31.75 -7.96 24.15
N LEU A 375 32.43 -6.96 24.74
CA LEU A 375 33.65 -6.40 24.16
C LEU A 375 34.78 -7.42 24.03
N LYS A 376 34.89 -8.35 24.98
CA LYS A 376 35.88 -9.43 24.92
C LYS A 376 35.52 -10.46 23.85
N GLU A 377 34.25 -10.81 23.73
CA GLU A 377 33.74 -11.75 22.72
C GLU A 377 33.95 -11.22 21.29
N TYR A 378 33.63 -9.94 21.05
CA TYR A 378 33.68 -9.30 19.74
C TYR A 378 34.84 -8.29 19.61
N SER A 379 35.98 -8.61 20.24
CA SER A 379 37.14 -7.71 20.30
C SER A 379 37.74 -7.34 18.94
N ASP A 380 37.52 -8.20 17.93
CA ASP A 380 37.94 -8.02 16.54
C ASP A 380 37.12 -6.96 15.79
N ILE A 381 35.90 -6.66 16.23
CA ILE A 381 35.00 -5.69 15.59
C ILE A 381 34.55 -4.54 16.51
N ALA A 382 34.88 -4.57 17.80
CA ALA A 382 34.44 -3.57 18.78
C ALA A 382 34.78 -2.13 18.35
N ASP A 383 36.01 -1.89 17.88
CA ASP A 383 36.43 -0.57 17.39
C ASP A 383 35.63 -0.13 16.14
N LYS A 384 35.24 -1.09 15.30
CA LYS A 384 34.41 -0.83 14.11
C LYS A 384 33.01 -0.41 14.52
N VAL A 385 32.40 -1.09 15.49
CA VAL A 385 31.08 -0.72 16.03
C VAL A 385 31.10 0.70 16.61
N MET A 386 32.17 1.06 17.34
CA MET A 386 32.32 2.42 17.86
C MET A 386 32.44 3.47 16.75
N LEU A 387 33.16 3.18 15.66
CA LEU A 387 33.22 4.05 14.48
C LEU A 387 31.85 4.16 13.77
N MET A 388 31.10 3.06 13.69
CA MET A 388 29.76 3.07 13.12
C MET A 388 28.82 3.96 13.94
N ASN A 389 28.91 3.89 15.27
CA ASN A 389 28.12 4.73 16.16
C ASN A 389 28.48 6.22 16.04
N GLU A 390 29.76 6.54 15.85
CA GLU A 390 30.23 7.91 15.57
C GLU A 390 29.61 8.43 14.26
N LEU A 391 29.69 7.65 13.18
CA LEU A 391 29.15 8.03 11.87
C LEU A 391 27.61 8.15 11.92
N GLN A 392 26.91 7.24 12.60
CA GLN A 392 25.47 7.30 12.80
C GLN A 392 25.05 8.64 13.42
N SER A 393 25.76 9.09 14.46
CA SER A 393 25.43 10.33 15.17
C SER A 393 25.58 11.55 14.26
N ILE A 394 26.59 11.54 13.38
CA ILE A 394 26.80 12.59 12.38
C ILE A 394 25.68 12.58 11.35
N LEU A 395 25.37 11.42 10.74
CA LEU A 395 24.34 11.29 9.71
C LEU A 395 22.95 11.67 10.24
N SER A 396 22.61 11.24 11.45
CA SER A 396 21.34 11.58 12.10
C SER A 396 21.21 13.10 12.29
N SER A 397 22.29 13.75 12.72
CA SER A 397 22.31 15.20 12.95
C SER A 397 22.12 15.97 11.63
N VAL A 398 22.80 15.55 10.56
CA VAL A 398 22.63 16.13 9.21
C VAL A 398 21.19 15.97 8.73
N ARG A 399 20.60 14.78 8.90
CA ARG A 399 19.23 14.51 8.46
C ARG A 399 18.19 15.31 9.27
N GLU A 400 18.44 15.54 10.55
CA GLU A 400 17.63 16.45 11.36
C GLU A 400 17.73 17.89 10.86
N GLU A 401 18.93 18.38 10.53
CA GLU A 401 19.13 19.72 9.95
C GLU A 401 18.47 19.90 8.57
N MET A 402 18.44 18.84 7.77
CA MET A 402 17.72 18.81 6.48
C MET A 402 16.18 18.87 6.64
N GLY A 403 15.65 18.71 7.86
CA GLY A 403 14.23 18.79 8.14
C GLY A 403 13.48 17.46 7.99
N SER A 404 14.17 16.32 8.13
CA SER A 404 13.48 15.03 8.19
C SER A 404 12.49 14.98 9.34
N ILE A 405 11.34 14.34 9.09
CA ILE A 405 10.24 14.29 10.04
C ILE A 405 10.28 12.93 10.72
N ASN A 406 10.73 12.90 11.97
CA ASN A 406 10.69 11.70 12.78
C ASN A 406 9.37 11.65 13.56
N PHE A 407 8.49 10.73 13.18
CA PHE A 407 7.30 10.42 13.94
C PHE A 407 7.58 9.20 14.80
N GLU A 408 7.86 9.39 16.09
CA GLU A 408 7.92 8.26 17.00
C GLU A 408 6.56 7.59 17.08
N THR A 409 6.52 6.31 16.72
CA THR A 409 5.33 5.47 16.83
C THR A 409 5.57 4.39 17.86
N ILE A 410 4.56 4.14 18.68
CA ILE A 410 4.60 3.06 19.67
C ILE A 410 4.28 1.76 18.92
N GLU A 411 5.31 0.97 18.63
CA GLU A 411 5.17 -0.34 18.02
C GLU A 411 5.02 -1.42 19.10
N PRO A 412 3.95 -2.23 19.11
CA PRO A 412 3.85 -3.38 20.00
C PRO A 412 4.69 -4.55 19.48
N LYS A 413 5.42 -5.22 20.37
CA LYS A 413 6.07 -6.51 20.13
C LYS A 413 5.35 -7.60 20.93
N ILE A 414 4.92 -8.63 20.23
CA ILE A 414 4.23 -9.79 20.81
C ILE A 414 5.27 -10.84 21.19
N ILE A 415 5.30 -11.22 22.46
CA ILE A 415 6.15 -12.30 22.96
C ILE A 415 5.29 -13.55 23.10
N TYR A 416 5.71 -14.62 22.42
CA TYR A 416 5.05 -15.92 22.48
C TYR A 416 5.75 -16.84 23.48
N ASP A 417 4.99 -17.75 24.09
CA ASP A 417 5.57 -18.86 24.85
C ASP A 417 5.92 -20.06 23.96
N ASN A 418 6.43 -21.14 24.57
CA ASN A 418 6.79 -22.37 23.84
C ASN A 418 5.58 -23.12 23.26
N SER A 419 4.38 -22.87 23.79
CA SER A 419 3.12 -23.42 23.26
C SER A 419 2.65 -22.62 22.05
N GLY A 420 3.22 -21.43 21.82
CA GLY A 420 2.87 -20.48 20.78
C GLY A 420 1.70 -19.55 21.16
N ASP A 421 1.36 -19.49 22.44
CA ASP A 421 0.37 -18.55 22.98
C ASP A 421 1.02 -17.21 23.32
N ILE A 422 0.23 -16.13 23.35
CA ILE A 422 0.73 -14.80 23.71
C ILE A 422 1.08 -14.80 25.20
N LYS A 423 2.36 -14.69 25.50
CA LYS A 423 2.89 -14.55 26.86
C LYS A 423 2.82 -13.10 27.34
N GLU A 424 3.24 -12.16 26.49
CA GLU A 424 3.38 -10.75 26.85
C GLU A 424 3.27 -9.83 25.63
N LEU A 425 2.79 -8.61 25.85
CA LEU A 425 2.84 -7.51 24.88
C LEU A 425 3.75 -6.43 25.45
N ILE A 426 4.88 -6.20 24.79
CA ILE A 426 5.84 -5.16 25.19
C ILE A 426 5.88 -4.06 24.13
N ILE A 427 6.32 -2.86 24.52
CA ILE A 427 6.63 -1.81 23.54
C ILE A 427 8.00 -2.14 22.96
N LYS A 428 8.10 -2.15 21.63
CA LYS A 428 9.36 -2.31 20.94
C LYS A 428 10.15 -1.01 21.10
N GLU A 429 11.23 -1.08 21.87
CA GLU A 429 12.16 0.03 22.00
C GLU A 429 13.07 0.08 20.77
N ARG A 430 13.27 1.27 20.21
CA ARG A 430 14.23 1.52 19.13
C ARG A 430 15.51 2.06 19.75
N LEU A 431 16.50 1.18 19.90
CA LEU A 431 17.79 1.51 20.50
C LEU A 431 18.79 2.03 19.44
N GLN A 432 20.02 2.23 19.88
CA GLN A 432 21.05 2.92 19.09
C GLN A 432 21.51 2.10 17.88
N SER A 433 21.60 0.78 18.01
CA SER A 433 21.99 -0.11 16.91
C SER A 433 21.00 -0.13 15.74
N GLU A 434 19.70 0.01 16.03
CA GLU A 434 18.65 0.06 15.03
C GLU A 434 18.72 1.37 14.25
N LYS A 435 18.98 2.49 14.96
CA LYS A 435 19.22 3.80 14.32
C LYS A 435 20.48 3.76 13.44
N LEU A 436 21.52 3.04 13.86
CA LEU A 436 22.77 2.88 13.13
C LEU A 436 22.58 2.23 11.76
N ILE A 437 21.97 1.05 11.72
CA ILE A 437 21.72 0.38 10.44
C ILE A 437 20.76 1.19 9.58
N GLU A 438 19.75 1.84 10.17
CA GLU A 438 18.84 2.71 9.44
C GLU A 438 19.58 3.86 8.73
N GLU A 439 20.47 4.60 9.40
CA GLU A 439 21.24 5.68 8.74
C GLU A 439 22.06 5.15 7.56
N PHE A 440 22.66 3.97 7.70
CA PHE A 440 23.53 3.40 6.67
C PHE A 440 22.74 2.95 5.45
N MET A 441 21.58 2.33 5.65
CA MET A 441 20.70 1.98 4.54
C MET A 441 20.13 3.23 3.87
N LEU A 442 19.77 4.26 4.64
CA LEU A 442 19.25 5.51 4.09
C LEU A 442 20.26 6.23 3.19
N VAL A 443 21.50 6.39 3.64
CA VAL A 443 22.55 7.04 2.83
C VAL A 443 22.89 6.21 1.60
N ALA A 444 22.94 4.87 1.71
CA ALA A 444 23.15 4.00 0.56
C ALA A 444 22.02 4.15 -0.48
N ASN A 445 20.75 4.07 -0.05
CA ASN A 445 19.60 4.23 -0.94
C ASN A 445 19.55 5.62 -1.59
N GLN A 446 19.90 6.67 -0.85
CA GLN A 446 20.01 8.02 -1.41
C GLN A 446 21.09 8.10 -2.50
N VAL A 447 22.26 7.49 -2.27
CA VAL A 447 23.35 7.42 -3.26
C VAL A 447 22.92 6.65 -4.51
N ILE A 448 22.28 5.48 -4.35
CA ILE A 448 21.78 4.69 -5.49
C ILE A 448 20.76 5.49 -6.30
N ALA A 449 19.75 6.08 -5.65
CA ALA A 449 18.72 6.86 -6.33
C ALA A 449 19.32 8.04 -7.10
N THR A 450 20.24 8.77 -6.47
CA THR A 450 20.93 9.91 -7.08
C THR A 450 21.80 9.48 -8.27
N HIS A 451 22.54 8.37 -8.14
CA HIS A 451 23.37 7.82 -9.20
C HIS A 451 22.54 7.47 -10.44
N VAL A 452 21.49 6.68 -10.26
CA VAL A 452 20.65 6.20 -11.37
C VAL A 452 19.84 7.35 -12.00
N PHE A 453 19.38 8.31 -11.19
CA PHE A 453 18.76 9.55 -11.70
C PHE A 453 19.71 10.32 -12.62
N GLY A 454 20.98 10.49 -12.21
CA GLY A 454 22.01 11.14 -13.02
C GLY A 454 22.30 10.41 -14.34
N MET A 455 22.18 9.07 -14.37
CA MET A 455 22.29 8.26 -15.57
C MET A 455 21.07 8.36 -16.51
N LYS A 456 19.93 8.90 -16.02
CA LYS A 456 18.66 8.99 -16.73
C LYS A 456 18.12 7.63 -17.20
N LEU A 457 18.32 6.59 -16.38
CA LEU A 457 17.78 5.26 -16.65
C LEU A 457 16.37 5.11 -16.04
N PRO A 458 15.50 4.25 -16.62
CA PRO A 458 14.26 3.85 -15.96
C PRO A 458 14.58 3.21 -14.60
N PHE A 459 13.96 3.73 -13.55
CA PHE A 459 14.19 3.25 -12.19
C PHE A 459 12.92 3.29 -11.36
N ILE A 460 12.94 2.64 -10.19
CA ILE A 460 11.84 2.66 -9.24
C ILE A 460 12.30 3.52 -8.06
N TYR A 461 11.65 4.67 -7.88
CA TYR A 461 11.87 5.56 -6.76
C TYR A 461 10.87 5.28 -5.64
N ARG A 462 11.33 5.44 -4.41
CA ARG A 462 10.48 5.46 -3.22
C ARG A 462 10.17 6.91 -2.90
N ILE A 463 8.99 7.36 -3.32
CA ILE A 463 8.59 8.76 -3.20
C ILE A 463 7.64 8.99 -2.03
N HIS A 464 7.66 10.21 -1.51
CA HIS A 464 6.71 10.69 -0.52
C HIS A 464 6.38 12.15 -0.86
N GLU A 465 5.19 12.34 -1.44
CA GLU A 465 4.70 13.64 -1.88
C GLU A 465 4.46 14.59 -0.71
N LEU A 466 4.39 15.89 -1.02
CA LEU A 466 4.01 16.92 -0.06
C LEU A 466 2.65 16.60 0.61
N PRO A 467 2.45 17.03 1.87
CA PRO A 467 1.19 16.87 2.56
C PRO A 467 0.04 17.56 1.82
N ASN A 468 -1.19 17.07 2.02
CA ASN A 468 -2.36 17.72 1.45
C ASN A 468 -2.54 19.12 2.08
N GLN A 469 -2.41 20.15 1.25
CA GLN A 469 -2.41 21.55 1.67
C GLN A 469 -3.69 21.99 2.37
N GLU A 470 -4.86 21.50 1.93
CA GLU A 470 -6.14 21.83 2.59
C GLU A 470 -6.22 21.23 3.99
N LYS A 471 -5.85 19.95 4.15
CA LYS A 471 -5.82 19.29 5.47
C LYS A 471 -4.81 19.95 6.39
N LEU A 472 -3.64 20.32 5.86
CA LEU A 472 -2.61 21.02 6.61
C LEU A 472 -3.12 22.38 7.11
N ASN A 473 -3.71 23.18 6.24
CA ASN A 473 -4.27 24.48 6.63
C ASN A 473 -5.37 24.35 7.70
N GLN A 474 -6.21 23.32 7.62
CA GLN A 474 -7.20 23.04 8.65
C GLN A 474 -6.54 22.76 10.01
N ILE A 475 -5.50 21.92 10.03
CA ILE A 475 -4.79 21.59 11.27
C ILE A 475 -4.01 22.79 11.81
N LEU A 476 -3.31 23.54 10.98
CA LEU A 476 -2.63 24.77 11.40
C LEU A 476 -3.63 25.77 12.01
N SER A 477 -4.80 25.96 11.39
CA SER A 477 -5.84 26.84 11.96
C SER A 477 -6.39 26.36 13.30
N LEU A 478 -6.38 25.04 13.56
CA LEU A 478 -6.73 24.49 14.86
C LEU A 478 -5.59 24.77 15.85
N LEU A 479 -4.35 24.48 15.46
CA LEU A 479 -3.16 24.69 16.29
C LEU A 479 -2.97 26.16 16.66
N GLU A 480 -3.18 27.12 15.75
CA GLU A 480 -3.12 28.55 16.06
C GLU A 480 -4.15 28.96 17.12
N LYS A 481 -5.38 28.42 17.04
CA LYS A 481 -6.41 28.68 18.06
C LYS A 481 -6.03 28.09 19.41
N PHE A 482 -5.49 26.87 19.41
CA PHE A 482 -5.01 26.22 20.63
C PHE A 482 -3.75 26.90 21.20
N GLY A 483 -2.84 27.36 20.34
CA GLY A 483 -1.56 27.97 20.69
C GLY A 483 -1.74 29.33 21.36
N LYS A 484 -2.64 30.17 20.83
CA LYS A 484 -3.02 31.46 21.45
C LYS A 484 -3.61 31.31 22.85
N GLU A 485 -4.31 30.21 23.12
CA GLU A 485 -4.88 29.90 24.45
C GLU A 485 -3.85 29.31 25.43
N LYS A 486 -2.71 28.82 24.94
CA LYS A 486 -1.74 28.03 25.72
C LYS A 486 -0.30 28.56 25.69
N GLY A 487 -0.02 29.66 24.98
CA GLY A 487 1.30 30.29 24.90
C GLY A 487 2.29 29.56 23.99
N ILE A 488 1.81 28.85 22.96
CA ILE A 488 2.65 28.23 21.92
C ILE A 488 2.83 29.27 20.80
N ASP A 489 4.06 29.43 20.29
CA ASP A 489 4.42 30.43 19.26
C ASP A 489 3.45 30.39 18.06
N ASP A 490 2.94 31.56 17.68
CA ASP A 490 1.91 31.78 16.66
C ASP A 490 2.46 31.69 15.22
N ASN A 491 3.78 31.63 15.03
CA ASN A 491 4.44 31.57 13.71
C ASN A 491 4.52 30.16 13.11
N LEU A 492 3.41 29.42 13.14
CA LEU A 492 3.34 28.06 12.58
C LEU A 492 3.14 28.12 11.06
N THR A 493 4.23 28.01 10.29
CA THR A 493 4.16 27.95 8.82
C THR A 493 4.16 26.51 8.30
N GLN A 494 3.66 26.31 7.08
CA GLN A 494 3.64 25.01 6.38
C GLN A 494 5.03 24.37 6.25
N HIS A 495 6.11 25.16 6.37
CA HIS A 495 7.50 24.73 6.26
C HIS A 495 8.13 24.26 7.58
N ASN A 496 7.41 24.36 8.71
CA ASN A 496 7.97 24.18 10.06
C ASN A 496 7.38 22.98 10.82
N PHE A 497 7.09 21.86 10.14
CA PHE A 497 6.57 20.64 10.81
C PHE A 497 7.47 20.18 11.96
N GLN A 498 8.78 20.15 11.73
CA GLN A 498 9.75 19.73 12.73
C GLN A 498 9.76 20.67 13.94
N GLN A 499 9.66 21.99 13.74
CA GLN A 499 9.58 22.96 14.84
C GLN A 499 8.27 22.82 15.62
N ILE A 500 7.14 22.57 14.92
CA ILE A 500 5.86 22.29 15.59
C ILE A 500 6.00 21.07 16.50
N LEU A 501 6.57 19.97 15.99
CA LEU A 501 6.79 18.75 16.77
C LEU A 501 7.72 19.00 17.97
N LYS A 502 8.83 19.71 17.78
CA LYS A 502 9.77 20.06 18.85
C LYS A 502 9.15 20.97 19.93
N ASN A 503 8.27 21.88 19.55
CA ASN A 503 7.59 22.77 20.51
C ASN A 503 6.54 22.05 21.36
N VAL A 504 5.99 20.93 20.86
CA VAL A 504 4.97 20.16 21.58
C VAL A 504 5.54 18.93 22.28
N GLU A 505 6.81 18.63 22.05
CA GLU A 505 7.55 17.53 22.68
C GLU A 505 7.52 17.64 24.22
N GLY A 506 7.21 16.54 24.89
CA GLY A 506 7.07 16.47 26.34
C GLY A 506 5.79 17.14 26.89
N THR A 507 4.95 17.74 26.04
CA THR A 507 3.70 18.36 26.48
C THR A 507 2.54 17.35 26.50
N LEU A 508 1.45 17.70 27.20
CA LEU A 508 0.21 16.89 27.20
C LEU A 508 -0.44 16.79 25.80
N TYR A 509 -0.06 17.64 24.86
CA TYR A 509 -0.66 17.72 23.53
C TYR A 509 0.14 17.00 22.45
N GLU A 510 1.39 16.61 22.74
CA GLU A 510 2.33 15.98 21.80
C GLU A 510 1.64 14.90 20.95
N LYS A 511 1.09 13.88 21.61
CA LYS A 511 0.45 12.73 20.94
C LYS A 511 -0.68 13.14 20.00
N VAL A 512 -1.51 14.11 20.40
CA VAL A 512 -2.65 14.56 19.60
C VAL A 512 -2.16 15.31 18.37
N ILE A 513 -1.20 16.22 18.54
CA ILE A 513 -0.67 17.06 17.46
C ILE A 513 0.13 16.20 16.48
N THR A 514 1.02 15.34 16.97
CA THR A 514 1.77 14.36 16.17
C THR A 514 0.84 13.49 15.33
N THR A 515 -0.24 12.96 15.93
CA THR A 515 -1.24 12.15 15.21
C THR A 515 -1.98 12.95 14.13
N LEU A 516 -2.33 14.21 14.41
CA LEU A 516 -3.01 15.07 13.45
C LEU A 516 -2.09 15.39 12.26
N LEU A 517 -0.84 15.77 12.50
CA LEU A 517 0.15 16.03 11.47
C LEU A 517 0.43 14.79 10.62
N LEU A 518 0.59 13.61 11.24
CA LEU A 518 0.69 12.33 10.54
C LEU A 518 -0.45 12.08 9.54
N ARG A 519 -1.68 12.44 9.90
CA ARG A 519 -2.86 12.25 9.03
C ARG A 519 -2.92 13.22 7.85
N THR A 520 -2.11 14.27 7.84
CA THR A 520 -1.95 15.17 6.68
C THR A 520 -0.96 14.66 5.65
N MET A 521 -0.03 13.80 6.08
CA MET A 521 1.01 13.25 5.23
C MET A 521 0.40 12.38 4.14
N SER A 522 1.05 12.40 2.98
CA SER A 522 0.78 11.46 1.92
C SER A 522 1.35 10.08 2.29
N LYS A 523 0.88 9.01 1.63
CA LYS A 523 1.50 7.70 1.82
C LYS A 523 2.70 7.58 0.90
N ALA A 524 3.84 7.14 1.42
CA ALA A 524 4.98 6.80 0.58
C ALA A 524 4.64 5.63 -0.37
N ARG A 525 5.09 5.71 -1.62
CA ARG A 525 4.79 4.73 -2.67
C ARG A 525 5.98 4.55 -3.62
N TYR A 526 6.00 3.43 -4.33
CA TYR A 526 6.93 3.24 -5.44
C TYR A 526 6.42 3.95 -6.70
N SER A 527 7.31 4.59 -7.45
CA SER A 527 7.00 5.39 -8.63
C SER A 527 8.14 5.34 -9.65
N ARG A 528 7.83 5.49 -10.94
CA ARG A 528 8.84 5.72 -11.99
C ARG A 528 9.26 7.18 -12.10
N GLU A 529 8.39 8.07 -11.63
CA GLU A 529 8.67 9.50 -11.55
C GLU A 529 9.24 9.82 -10.17
N ASP A 530 10.37 10.53 -10.17
CA ASP A 530 10.98 11.02 -8.96
C ASP A 530 10.43 12.40 -8.62
N VAL A 531 9.79 12.49 -7.45
CA VAL A 531 9.27 13.73 -6.87
C VAL A 531 9.87 13.99 -5.49
N GLY A 532 10.92 13.25 -5.13
CA GLY A 532 11.54 13.25 -3.83
C GLY A 532 10.75 12.55 -2.73
N HIS A 533 11.35 12.55 -1.53
CA HIS A 533 10.80 11.93 -0.34
C HIS A 533 10.67 12.94 0.80
N TYR A 534 9.52 13.60 0.88
CA TYR A 534 9.25 14.69 1.83
C TYR A 534 9.57 14.31 3.28
N GLY A 535 9.11 13.15 3.75
CA GLY A 535 9.30 12.74 5.14
C GLY A 535 10.77 12.49 5.54
N LEU A 536 11.62 12.19 4.57
CA LEU A 536 13.06 11.98 4.80
C LEU A 536 13.90 13.20 4.44
N ALA A 537 13.27 14.23 3.85
CA ALA A 537 13.94 15.40 3.28
C ALA A 537 15.00 15.06 2.22
N PHE A 538 14.78 14.00 1.43
CA PHE A 538 15.67 13.62 0.32
C PHE A 538 15.10 14.01 -1.03
N GLU A 539 15.95 14.57 -1.90
CA GLU A 539 15.60 14.93 -3.28
C GLU A 539 15.40 13.68 -4.16
N HIS A 540 16.23 12.66 -3.97
CA HIS A 540 16.17 11.38 -4.67
C HIS A 540 16.23 10.24 -3.65
N TYR A 541 15.32 9.27 -3.73
CA TYR A 541 15.29 8.13 -2.80
C TYR A 541 14.66 6.87 -3.44
N THR A 542 15.14 5.67 -3.04
CA THR A 542 14.66 4.37 -3.55
C THR A 542 14.40 3.37 -2.44
#